data_AF-A0A9N9GVG7-F1
#
_entry.id   AF-A0A9N9GVG7-F1
#
_cell.length_a   1.000
_cell.length_b   1.000
_cell.length_c   1.000
_cell.angle_alpha   90.00
_cell.angle_beta   90.00
_cell.angle_gamma   90.00
#
_symmetry.space_group_name_H-M   'P 1'
#
loop_
_entity.id
_entity.type
_entity.pdbx_description
1 polymer ?
#
loop_
_entity_poly.entity_id
_entity_poly.type
_entity_poly.pdbx_seq_one_letter_code
_entity_poly.pdbx_strand_id
1 'polypeptide(L)'
;MWADQVQTSDPRIAKLKREEKAAKEAKKKEKEKAARKAEEEAKKAAEETQRIKEQKEAEAKQKQLEEKKVKEAKRKAIRTERKSIRNYVKSNNYFHPDSTTLSAELLATQISELDSILENLSLEESQSLRKRLDASANRESAKTVLKDEAARLIEKGVLRSETIKHYGPDVAVKSTAEVQKIAAFIKAANKFRPGVANRWSQISEYVAQHSGNPPRTSEELIKKSKEVQRGAIALDEEDVRKLQLLKKHSDTRITEEPSIREATINYDDPTRLTTETKTITSESSKAKSPSSDKPTCKKNNAADNTIDNAANNTKDAAGSASDASNQSWSASQQTQLERALQEYPKNYKGTADRWDLIAAAVEGKTKKECRARVKYLVEQVKAAKRVSK
;
A
#
# COMPACT_ATOMS: atom_id res chain seq x y z
N MET A 1 76.36 18.58 -74.55
CA MET A 1 77.07 19.06 -73.34
C MET A 1 77.08 20.58 -73.14
N TRP A 2 76.72 21.43 -74.11
CA TRP A 2 76.76 22.90 -73.92
C TRP A 2 75.51 23.53 -73.27
N ALA A 3 74.34 22.87 -73.31
CA ALA A 3 73.11 23.41 -72.73
C ALA A 3 73.14 23.51 -71.19
N ASP A 4 73.71 22.52 -70.51
CA ASP A 4 73.86 22.53 -69.05
C ASP A 4 74.87 23.58 -68.57
N GLN A 5 75.92 23.84 -69.36
CA GLN A 5 76.96 24.82 -69.05
C GLN A 5 76.40 26.25 -69.06
N VAL A 6 75.52 26.56 -70.03
CA VAL A 6 74.85 27.86 -70.16
C VAL A 6 73.87 28.09 -69.00
N GLN A 7 73.10 27.07 -68.60
CA GLN A 7 72.17 27.18 -67.46
C GLN A 7 72.86 27.30 -66.09
N THR A 8 74.09 26.81 -65.99
CA THR A 8 74.88 26.86 -64.74
C THR A 8 75.61 28.19 -64.59
N SER A 9 75.95 28.84 -65.69
CA SER A 9 76.71 30.10 -65.69
C SER A 9 75.84 31.36 -65.65
N ASP A 10 74.52 31.27 -65.91
CA ASP A 10 73.61 32.42 -65.88
C ASP A 10 73.18 32.80 -64.43
N PRO A 11 73.55 34.01 -63.95
CA PRO A 11 73.23 34.47 -62.60
C PRO A 11 71.73 34.60 -62.31
N ARG A 12 70.89 34.86 -63.32
CA ARG A 12 69.43 35.00 -63.17
C ARG A 12 68.78 33.64 -62.91
N ILE A 13 69.23 32.61 -63.63
CA ILE A 13 68.78 31.22 -63.44
C ILE A 13 69.22 30.70 -62.07
N ALA A 14 70.42 31.05 -61.62
CA ALA A 14 70.90 30.71 -60.29
C ALA A 14 70.09 31.41 -59.16
N LYS A 15 69.63 32.64 -59.38
CA LYS A 15 68.76 33.36 -58.43
C LYS A 15 67.37 32.72 -58.35
N LEU A 16 66.74 32.42 -59.48
CA LEU A 16 65.44 31.75 -59.53
C LEU A 16 65.47 30.35 -58.87
N LYS A 17 66.53 29.56 -59.12
CA LYS A 17 66.71 28.26 -58.45
C LYS A 17 66.92 28.40 -56.93
N ARG A 18 67.58 29.46 -56.45
CA ARG A 18 67.72 29.75 -55.01
C ARG A 18 66.39 30.19 -54.39
N GLU A 19 65.64 31.06 -55.07
CA GLU A 19 64.32 31.51 -54.63
C GLU A 19 63.30 30.36 -54.62
N GLU A 20 63.31 29.48 -55.62
CA GLU A 20 62.46 28.28 -55.68
C GLU A 20 62.82 27.27 -54.57
N LYS A 21 64.11 27.04 -54.31
CA LYS A 21 64.56 26.22 -53.17
C LYS A 21 64.16 26.85 -51.83
N ALA A 22 64.35 28.16 -51.66
CA ALA A 22 63.95 28.88 -50.47
C ALA A 22 62.42 28.86 -50.26
N ALA A 23 61.63 28.99 -51.32
CA ALA A 23 60.17 28.89 -51.26
C ALA A 23 59.71 27.47 -50.90
N LYS A 24 60.33 26.42 -51.47
CA LYS A 24 60.03 25.03 -51.12
C LYS A 24 60.43 24.72 -49.67
N GLU A 25 61.58 25.21 -49.20
CA GLU A 25 62.02 25.08 -47.82
C GLU A 25 61.13 25.87 -46.86
N ALA A 26 60.70 27.08 -47.21
CA ALA A 26 59.77 27.88 -46.41
C ALA A 26 58.42 27.17 -46.28
N LYS A 27 57.86 26.65 -47.38
CA LYS A 27 56.62 25.87 -47.37
C LYS A 27 56.76 24.56 -46.58
N LYS A 28 57.93 23.90 -46.62
CA LYS A 28 58.23 22.72 -45.80
C LYS A 28 58.31 23.08 -44.31
N LYS A 29 59.03 24.15 -43.95
CA LYS A 29 59.14 24.64 -42.57
C LYS A 29 57.81 25.11 -42.00
N GLU A 30 56.95 25.72 -42.81
CA GLU A 30 55.61 26.13 -42.39
C GLU A 30 54.70 24.92 -42.11
N LYS A 31 54.71 23.91 -43.01
CA LYS A 31 53.98 22.65 -42.79
C LYS A 31 54.48 21.89 -41.56
N GLU A 32 55.79 21.82 -41.34
CA GLU A 32 56.37 21.17 -40.16
C GLU A 32 56.03 21.91 -38.86
N LYS A 33 56.08 23.25 -38.85
CA LYS A 33 55.64 24.06 -37.72
C LYS A 33 54.15 23.92 -37.44
N ALA A 34 53.31 23.86 -38.47
CA ALA A 34 51.87 23.62 -38.33
C ALA A 34 51.58 22.22 -37.78
N ALA A 35 52.27 21.19 -38.29
CA ALA A 35 52.17 19.82 -37.78
C ALA A 35 52.62 19.70 -36.32
N ARG A 36 53.74 20.32 -35.95
CA ARG A 36 54.25 20.34 -34.56
C ARG A 36 53.30 21.06 -33.60
N LYS A 37 52.68 22.17 -34.03
CA LYS A 37 51.67 22.88 -33.21
C LYS A 37 50.39 22.04 -33.03
N ALA A 38 49.89 21.41 -34.08
CA ALA A 38 48.72 20.55 -34.00
C ALA A 38 48.97 19.31 -33.12
N GLU A 39 50.17 18.72 -33.16
CA GLU A 39 50.54 17.61 -32.28
C GLU A 39 50.65 18.04 -30.81
N GLU A 40 51.21 19.22 -30.52
CA GLU A 40 51.31 19.76 -29.16
C GLU A 40 49.93 20.12 -28.58
N GLU A 41 49.04 20.70 -29.38
CA GLU A 41 47.66 21.01 -28.98
C GLU A 41 46.84 19.73 -28.75
N ALA A 42 46.99 18.72 -29.62
CA ALA A 42 46.37 17.41 -29.42
C ALA A 42 46.89 16.70 -28.15
N LYS A 43 48.19 16.81 -27.84
CA LYS A 43 48.77 16.28 -26.60
C LYS A 43 48.24 17.01 -25.37
N LYS A 44 48.13 18.34 -25.40
CA LYS A 44 47.56 19.13 -24.29
C LYS A 44 46.07 18.84 -24.08
N ALA A 45 45.28 18.72 -25.15
CA ALA A 45 43.87 18.34 -25.07
C ALA A 45 43.69 16.91 -24.54
N ALA A 46 44.55 15.97 -24.95
CA ALA A 46 44.55 14.60 -24.42
C ALA A 46 44.93 14.55 -22.93
N GLU A 47 45.92 15.34 -22.50
CA GLU A 47 46.32 15.42 -21.09
C GLU A 47 45.25 16.10 -20.23
N GLU A 48 44.64 17.19 -20.70
CA GLU A 48 43.56 17.88 -19.98
C GLU A 48 42.32 16.99 -19.82
N THR A 49 41.94 16.28 -20.88
CA THR A 49 40.82 15.32 -20.81
C THR A 49 41.14 14.14 -19.88
N GLN A 50 42.38 13.66 -19.84
CA GLN A 50 42.83 12.65 -18.87
C GLN A 50 42.80 13.18 -17.44
N ARG A 51 43.32 14.39 -17.18
CA ARG A 51 43.29 15.03 -15.84
C ARG A 51 41.86 15.25 -15.36
N ILE A 52 40.95 15.72 -16.22
CA ILE A 52 39.53 15.89 -15.88
C ILE A 52 38.87 14.54 -15.58
N LYS A 53 39.19 13.50 -16.36
CA LYS A 53 38.67 12.14 -16.13
C LYS A 53 39.17 11.57 -14.80
N GLU A 54 40.46 11.73 -14.50
CA GLU A 54 41.09 11.27 -13.27
C GLU A 54 40.54 12.01 -12.04
N GLN A 55 40.38 13.34 -12.11
CA GLN A 55 39.77 14.13 -11.03
C GLN A 55 38.33 13.71 -10.76
N LYS A 56 37.52 13.51 -11.81
CA LYS A 56 36.13 13.03 -11.66
C LYS A 56 36.06 11.61 -11.09
N GLU A 57 36.98 10.73 -11.49
CA GLU A 57 37.06 9.37 -10.94
C GLU A 57 37.50 9.37 -9.47
N ALA A 58 38.48 10.19 -9.11
CA ALA A 58 38.93 10.37 -7.73
C ALA A 58 37.82 10.94 -6.84
N GLU A 59 37.11 11.97 -7.30
CA GLU A 59 35.98 12.56 -6.60
C GLU A 59 34.82 11.57 -6.45
N ALA A 60 34.51 10.79 -7.49
CA ALA A 60 33.50 9.74 -7.43
C ALA A 60 33.87 8.64 -6.44
N LYS A 61 35.14 8.20 -6.41
CA LYS A 61 35.65 7.23 -5.42
C LYS A 61 35.58 7.79 -4.01
N GLN A 62 35.96 9.05 -3.80
CA GLN A 62 35.88 9.71 -2.50
C GLN A 62 34.43 9.80 -2.00
N LYS A 63 33.50 10.28 -2.85
CA LYS A 63 32.06 10.34 -2.52
C LYS A 63 31.48 8.96 -2.18
N GLN A 64 31.88 7.90 -2.89
CA GLN A 64 31.45 6.54 -2.57
C GLN A 64 32.00 6.04 -1.23
N LEU A 65 33.25 6.34 -0.90
CA LEU A 65 33.84 5.97 0.39
C LEU A 65 33.19 6.74 1.55
N GLU A 66 32.94 8.03 1.37
CA GLU A 66 32.22 8.85 2.35
C GLU A 66 30.78 8.37 2.55
N GLU A 67 30.05 8.04 1.48
CA GLU A 67 28.70 7.50 1.59
C GLU A 67 28.68 6.14 2.31
N LYS A 68 29.67 5.27 2.06
CA LYS A 68 29.85 4.01 2.79
C LYS A 68 30.12 4.26 4.28
N LYS A 69 31.05 5.16 4.60
CA LYS A 69 31.37 5.57 5.98
C LYS A 69 30.14 6.12 6.71
N VAL A 70 29.36 6.99 6.08
CA VAL A 70 28.14 7.56 6.67
C VAL A 70 27.07 6.49 6.89
N LYS A 71 26.86 5.57 5.93
CA LYS A 71 25.91 4.46 6.08
C LYS A 71 26.31 3.51 7.22
N GLU A 72 27.59 3.19 7.34
CA GLU A 72 28.11 2.35 8.40
C GLU A 72 28.00 3.02 9.77
N ALA A 73 28.37 4.31 9.87
CA ALA A 73 28.22 5.10 11.08
C ALA A 73 26.76 5.16 11.54
N LYS A 74 25.81 5.40 10.63
CA LYS A 74 24.36 5.38 10.93
C LYS A 74 23.90 4.01 11.42
N ARG A 75 24.33 2.91 10.78
CA ARG A 75 24.00 1.54 11.23
C ARG A 75 24.56 1.25 12.61
N LYS A 76 25.80 1.66 12.89
CA LYS A 76 26.45 1.51 14.20
C LYS A 76 25.69 2.31 15.27
N ALA A 77 25.33 3.55 14.98
CA ALA A 77 24.56 4.40 15.88
C ALA A 77 23.17 3.79 16.19
N ILE A 78 22.43 3.32 15.19
CA ILE A 78 21.13 2.65 15.43
C ILE A 78 21.31 1.40 16.30
N ARG A 79 22.36 0.60 16.07
CA ARG A 79 22.63 -0.59 16.89
C ARG A 79 22.95 -0.24 18.35
N THR A 80 23.74 0.82 18.59
CA THR A 80 24.08 1.24 19.95
C THR A 80 22.86 1.79 20.69
N GLU A 81 22.02 2.57 20.02
CA GLU A 81 20.78 3.08 20.60
C GLU A 81 19.80 1.95 20.95
N ARG A 82 19.54 1.03 20.00
CA ARG A 82 18.68 -0.14 20.23
C ARG A 82 19.19 -1.01 21.38
N LYS A 83 20.51 -1.24 21.45
CA LYS A 83 21.15 -1.97 22.56
C LYS A 83 20.94 -1.24 23.88
N SER A 84 21.08 0.09 23.90
CA SER A 84 20.86 0.88 25.11
C SER A 84 19.42 0.78 25.60
N ILE A 85 18.44 0.88 24.71
CA ILE A 85 17.01 0.76 25.08
C ILE A 85 16.72 -0.66 25.59
N ARG A 86 17.23 -1.70 24.91
CA ARG A 86 17.06 -3.10 25.36
C ARG A 86 17.66 -3.32 26.75
N ASN A 87 18.85 -2.78 27.00
CA ASN A 87 19.48 -2.83 28.32
C ASN A 87 18.65 -2.09 29.37
N TYR A 88 18.14 -0.90 29.05
CA TYR A 88 17.27 -0.13 29.96
C TYR A 88 16.02 -0.93 30.37
N VAL A 89 15.31 -1.53 29.39
CA VAL A 89 14.12 -2.35 29.65
C VAL A 89 14.46 -3.59 30.50
N LYS A 90 15.58 -4.26 30.19
CA LYS A 90 16.07 -5.42 30.94
C LYS A 90 16.44 -5.06 32.39
N SER A 91 17.14 -3.95 32.60
CA SER A 91 17.51 -3.44 33.93
C SER A 91 16.30 -3.05 34.77
N ASN A 92 15.18 -2.68 34.13
CA ASN A 92 13.90 -2.40 34.78
C ASN A 92 12.99 -3.63 34.88
N ASN A 93 13.55 -4.84 34.84
CA ASN A 93 12.82 -6.10 34.93
C ASN A 93 11.60 -6.19 33.98
N TYR A 94 11.75 -5.70 32.74
CA TYR A 94 10.68 -5.64 31.74
C TYR A 94 9.40 -4.94 32.24
N PHE A 95 9.60 -3.98 33.13
CA PHE A 95 8.56 -3.19 33.80
C PHE A 95 7.62 -3.98 34.72
N HIS A 96 8.10 -5.11 35.25
CA HIS A 96 7.40 -5.86 36.30
C HIS A 96 7.98 -5.54 37.68
N PRO A 97 7.20 -5.69 38.76
CA PRO A 97 7.72 -5.54 40.12
C PRO A 97 8.76 -6.62 40.41
N ASP A 98 9.72 -6.32 41.27
CA ASP A 98 10.88 -7.19 41.54
C ASP A 98 10.47 -8.53 42.19
N SER A 99 9.28 -8.58 42.79
CA SER A 99 8.67 -9.78 43.37
C SER A 99 8.11 -10.76 42.35
N THR A 100 7.96 -10.37 41.08
CA THR A 100 7.30 -11.19 40.06
C THR A 100 8.35 -11.87 39.17
N THR A 101 8.40 -13.20 39.28
CA THR A 101 9.15 -14.04 38.33
C THR A 101 8.35 -14.21 37.05
N LEU A 102 8.91 -13.79 35.92
CA LEU A 102 8.25 -13.88 34.62
C LEU A 102 8.44 -15.27 34.01
N SER A 103 7.36 -15.84 33.49
CA SER A 103 7.43 -17.05 32.66
C SER A 103 8.32 -16.79 31.43
N ALA A 104 9.13 -17.78 31.05
CA ALA A 104 10.04 -17.68 29.91
C ALA A 104 9.31 -17.35 28.59
N GLU A 105 8.09 -17.86 28.42
CA GLU A 105 7.25 -17.58 27.26
C GLU A 105 6.81 -16.10 27.21
N LEU A 106 6.37 -15.57 28.35
CA LEU A 106 5.98 -14.16 28.48
C LEU A 106 7.18 -13.25 28.17
N LEU A 107 8.34 -13.55 28.74
CA LEU A 107 9.59 -12.84 28.48
C LEU A 107 9.96 -12.83 27.00
N ALA A 108 9.84 -13.98 26.31
CA ALA A 108 10.11 -14.09 24.89
C ALA A 108 9.14 -13.23 24.06
N THR A 109 7.85 -13.21 24.41
CA THR A 109 6.87 -12.33 23.73
C THR A 109 7.18 -10.85 23.93
N GLN A 110 7.51 -10.43 25.16
CA GLN A 110 7.87 -9.04 25.44
C GLN A 110 9.18 -8.62 24.73
N ILE A 111 10.18 -9.50 24.66
CA ILE A 111 11.42 -9.22 23.90
C ILE A 111 11.12 -9.04 22.42
N SER A 112 10.29 -9.92 21.84
CA SER A 112 9.89 -9.87 20.43
C SER A 112 9.08 -8.60 20.10
N GLU A 113 8.16 -8.20 20.97
CA GLU A 113 7.41 -6.95 20.84
C GLU A 113 8.33 -5.74 20.89
N LEU A 114 9.27 -5.70 21.85
CA LEU A 114 10.26 -4.62 21.96
C LEU A 114 11.12 -4.52 20.70
N ASP A 115 11.62 -5.65 20.19
CA ASP A 115 12.43 -5.66 18.97
C ASP A 115 11.61 -5.20 17.76
N SER A 116 10.33 -5.57 17.66
CA SER A 116 9.41 -5.10 16.61
C SER A 116 9.21 -3.57 16.65
N ILE A 117 9.09 -2.98 17.85
CA ILE A 117 9.03 -1.52 18.02
C ILE A 117 10.35 -0.90 17.55
N LEU A 118 11.48 -1.40 18.08
CA LEU A 118 12.81 -0.84 17.80
C LEU A 118 13.21 -0.95 16.32
N GLU A 119 12.79 -2.02 15.62
CA GLU A 119 13.05 -2.22 14.20
C GLU A 119 12.47 -1.12 13.31
N ASN A 120 11.33 -0.55 13.73
CA ASN A 120 10.58 0.45 12.98
C ASN A 120 10.92 1.90 13.38
N LEU A 121 11.88 2.09 14.29
CA LEU A 121 12.39 3.41 14.65
C LEU A 121 13.61 3.80 13.81
N SER A 122 13.64 5.04 13.37
CA SER A 122 14.83 5.70 12.83
C SER A 122 15.85 6.03 13.93
N LEU A 123 17.04 6.50 13.53
CA LEU A 123 18.10 6.90 14.48
C LEU A 123 17.62 8.00 15.44
N GLU A 124 16.98 9.03 14.90
CA GLU A 124 16.50 10.19 15.69
C GLU A 124 15.36 9.80 16.63
N GLU A 125 14.44 8.96 16.16
CA GLU A 125 13.34 8.45 16.98
C GLU A 125 13.86 7.53 18.10
N SER A 126 14.87 6.70 17.83
CA SER A 126 15.52 5.84 18.84
C SER A 126 16.23 6.68 19.91
N GLN A 127 16.96 7.73 19.52
CA GLN A 127 17.60 8.66 20.46
C GLN A 127 16.58 9.41 21.30
N SER A 128 15.48 9.85 20.69
CA SER A 128 14.40 10.55 21.37
C SER A 128 13.65 9.63 22.35
N LEU A 129 13.42 8.36 21.97
CA LEU A 129 12.86 7.35 22.86
C LEU A 129 13.79 7.09 24.05
N ARG A 130 15.09 6.91 23.81
CA ARG A 130 16.09 6.72 24.88
C ARG A 130 16.11 7.89 25.85
N LYS A 131 16.13 9.13 25.36
CA LYS A 131 16.08 10.33 26.23
C LYS A 131 14.80 10.39 27.07
N ARG A 132 13.64 10.06 26.49
CA ARG A 132 12.37 10.01 27.23
C ARG A 132 12.35 8.89 28.28
N LEU A 133 12.94 7.74 27.98
CA LEU A 133 13.11 6.64 28.95
C LEU A 133 14.07 7.05 30.08
N ASP A 134 15.21 7.64 29.76
CA ASP A 134 16.19 8.13 30.75
C ASP A 134 15.57 9.24 31.65
N ALA A 135 14.67 10.06 31.11
CA ALA A 135 13.96 11.12 31.85
C ALA A 135 12.74 10.63 32.65
N SER A 136 12.36 9.36 32.52
CA SER A 136 11.20 8.81 33.22
C SER A 136 11.52 8.60 34.71
N ALA A 137 10.61 9.04 35.58
CA ALA A 137 10.83 8.99 37.03
C ALA A 137 10.72 7.56 37.57
N ASN A 138 9.72 6.83 37.07
CA ASN A 138 9.33 5.52 37.58
C ASN A 138 9.24 4.49 36.46
N ARG A 139 9.36 3.21 36.82
CA ARG A 139 9.19 2.05 35.92
C ARG A 139 7.88 2.09 35.13
N GLU A 140 6.79 2.51 35.76
CA GLU A 140 5.48 2.66 35.12
C GLU A 140 5.49 3.78 34.08
N SER A 141 6.06 4.94 34.40
CA SER A 141 6.20 6.05 33.45
C SER A 141 7.07 5.66 32.25
N ALA A 142 8.16 4.91 32.49
CA ALA A 142 8.99 4.36 31.43
C ALA A 142 8.20 3.41 30.51
N LYS A 143 7.33 2.57 31.09
CA LYS A 143 6.43 1.69 30.34
C LYS A 143 5.42 2.50 29.52
N THR A 144 4.87 3.59 30.05
CA THR A 144 3.95 4.45 29.30
C THR A 144 4.62 5.11 28.10
N VAL A 145 5.87 5.57 28.23
CA VAL A 145 6.64 6.12 27.11
C VAL A 145 6.79 5.10 25.98
N LEU A 146 7.02 3.82 26.32
CA LEU A 146 7.11 2.75 25.32
C LEU A 146 5.75 2.42 24.69
N LYS A 147 4.65 2.47 25.47
CA LYS A 147 3.28 2.32 24.96
C LYS A 147 2.90 3.43 23.99
N ASP A 148 3.22 4.68 24.33
CA ASP A 148 2.96 5.84 23.47
C ASP A 148 3.69 5.73 22.14
N GLU A 149 4.94 5.25 22.17
CA GLU A 149 5.71 5.05 20.95
C GLU A 149 5.16 3.92 20.08
N ALA A 150 4.73 2.81 20.70
CA ALA A 150 4.04 1.74 19.99
C ALA A 150 2.72 2.24 19.37
N ALA A 151 1.94 3.03 20.10
CA ALA A 151 0.70 3.64 19.60
C ALA A 151 0.96 4.55 18.40
N ARG A 152 2.00 5.40 18.46
CA ARG A 152 2.43 6.26 17.35
C ARG A 152 2.81 5.46 16.11
N LEU A 153 3.50 4.33 16.28
CA LEU A 153 3.88 3.45 15.18
C LEU A 153 2.68 2.69 14.57
N ILE A 154 1.68 2.36 15.38
CA ILE A 154 0.41 1.78 14.93
C ILE A 154 -0.41 2.80 14.15
N GLU A 155 -0.51 4.04 14.63
CA GLU A 155 -1.20 5.15 13.94
C GLU A 155 -0.55 5.46 12.59
N LYS A 156 0.78 5.39 12.52
CA LYS A 156 1.55 5.51 11.27
C LYS A 156 1.31 4.33 10.30
N GLY A 157 0.66 3.26 10.76
CA GLY A 157 0.35 2.06 9.96
C GLY A 157 1.54 1.13 9.74
N VAL A 158 2.62 1.29 10.51
CA VAL A 158 3.85 0.47 10.36
C VAL A 158 3.79 -0.77 11.26
N LEU A 159 3.14 -0.66 12.42
CA LEU A 159 2.91 -1.76 13.35
C LEU A 159 1.43 -2.17 13.38
N ARG A 160 1.16 -3.46 13.57
CA ARG A 160 -0.20 -3.97 13.81
C ARG A 160 -0.45 -4.03 15.32
N SER A 161 -1.60 -3.51 15.76
CA SER A 161 -1.98 -3.53 17.18
C SER A 161 -2.09 -4.95 17.75
N GLU A 162 -2.46 -5.94 16.94
CA GLU A 162 -2.61 -7.34 17.37
C GLU A 162 -1.27 -8.00 17.74
N THR A 163 -0.17 -7.50 17.18
CA THR A 163 1.17 -8.07 17.38
C THR A 163 1.81 -7.55 18.68
N ILE A 164 1.32 -6.43 19.23
CA ILE A 164 1.90 -5.81 20.43
C ILE A 164 0.88 -5.78 21.55
N LYS A 165 0.99 -6.74 22.48
CA LYS A 165 0.04 -6.93 23.58
C LYS A 165 0.48 -6.24 24.87
N HIS A 166 1.77 -6.23 25.17
CA HIS A 166 2.30 -5.76 26.46
C HIS A 166 2.75 -4.31 26.42
N TYR A 167 3.27 -3.88 25.27
CA TYR A 167 3.65 -2.51 24.98
C TYR A 167 2.67 -1.80 24.05
N GLY A 168 1.52 -2.39 23.74
CA GLY A 168 0.52 -1.76 22.91
C GLY A 168 -0.19 -0.63 23.65
N PRO A 169 -0.93 0.23 22.94
CA PRO A 169 -1.90 1.10 23.60
C PRO A 169 -2.81 0.24 24.48
N ASP A 170 -3.20 0.75 25.66
CA ASP A 170 -4.29 0.12 26.40
C ASP A 170 -5.54 0.29 25.55
N VAL A 171 -5.79 -0.69 24.70
CA VAL A 171 -7.12 -0.91 24.14
C VAL A 171 -7.95 -1.10 25.39
N ALA A 172 -8.76 -0.10 25.73
CA ALA A 172 -9.73 -0.20 26.80
C ALA A 172 -10.71 -1.30 26.39
N VAL A 173 -10.33 -2.55 26.66
CA VAL A 173 -11.21 -3.70 26.65
C VAL A 173 -12.21 -3.35 27.72
N LYS A 174 -13.37 -2.81 27.31
CA LYS A 174 -14.56 -2.77 28.15
C LYS A 174 -14.65 -4.16 28.73
N SER A 175 -14.41 -4.28 30.04
CA SER A 175 -14.11 -5.56 30.67
C SER A 175 -15.13 -6.60 30.24
N THR A 176 -14.72 -7.85 30.06
CA THR A 176 -15.64 -8.95 29.69
C THR A 176 -16.87 -8.98 30.60
N ALA A 177 -16.73 -8.54 31.86
CA ALA A 177 -17.81 -8.32 32.81
C ALA A 177 -18.80 -7.21 32.39
N GLU A 178 -18.34 -6.06 31.88
CA GLU A 178 -19.22 -4.99 31.37
C GLU A 178 -19.92 -5.42 30.06
N VAL A 179 -19.25 -6.18 29.19
CA VAL A 179 -19.86 -6.75 27.98
C VAL A 179 -20.94 -7.79 28.33
N GLN A 180 -20.66 -8.70 29.26
CA GLN A 180 -21.62 -9.69 29.76
C GLN A 180 -22.82 -9.01 30.44
N LYS A 181 -22.59 -7.94 31.19
CA LYS A 181 -23.64 -7.13 31.82
C LYS A 181 -24.54 -6.42 30.81
N ILE A 182 -23.96 -5.82 29.77
CA ILE A 182 -24.74 -5.21 28.67
C ILE A 182 -25.55 -6.29 27.94
N ALA A 183 -24.97 -7.46 27.68
CA ALA A 183 -25.67 -8.58 27.06
C ALA A 183 -26.82 -9.13 27.92
N ALA A 184 -26.61 -9.30 29.24
CA ALA A 184 -27.65 -9.73 30.19
C ALA A 184 -28.78 -8.69 30.28
N PHE A 185 -28.43 -7.40 30.26
CA PHE A 185 -29.40 -6.31 30.26
C PHE A 185 -30.25 -6.28 28.99
N ILE A 186 -29.65 -6.44 27.81
CA ILE A 186 -30.38 -6.52 26.53
C ILE A 186 -31.33 -7.72 26.53
N LYS A 187 -30.87 -8.89 27.01
CA LYS A 187 -31.70 -10.10 27.11
C LYS A 187 -32.89 -9.92 28.05
N ALA A 188 -32.68 -9.28 29.20
CA ALA A 188 -33.72 -8.93 30.16
C ALA A 188 -34.73 -7.95 29.56
N ALA A 189 -34.25 -6.88 28.91
CA ALA A 189 -35.08 -5.85 28.30
C ALA A 189 -35.95 -6.39 27.16
N ASN A 190 -35.47 -7.40 26.42
CA ASN A 190 -36.26 -8.11 25.40
C ASN A 190 -37.26 -9.09 26.01
N LYS A 191 -36.89 -9.76 27.12
CA LYS A 191 -37.76 -10.72 27.83
C LYS A 191 -38.95 -10.02 28.50
N PHE A 192 -38.72 -8.84 29.07
CA PHE A 192 -39.75 -8.02 29.69
C PHE A 192 -40.11 -6.86 28.77
N ARG A 193 -41.24 -6.95 28.06
CA ARG A 193 -41.70 -5.92 27.12
C ARG A 193 -42.15 -4.64 27.83
N PRO A 194 -42.06 -3.46 27.19
CA PRO A 194 -42.54 -2.20 27.77
C PRO A 194 -44.06 -2.26 28.03
N GLY A 195 -44.50 -1.73 29.17
CA GLY A 195 -45.92 -1.64 29.56
C GLY A 195 -46.29 -2.34 30.88
N VAL A 196 -45.40 -3.17 31.43
CA VAL A 196 -45.63 -3.87 32.71
C VAL A 196 -45.10 -3.04 33.88
N ALA A 197 -45.94 -2.79 34.90
CA ALA A 197 -45.51 -2.19 36.17
C ALA A 197 -44.43 -3.09 36.82
N ASN A 198 -43.40 -2.50 37.43
CA ASN A 198 -42.24 -3.20 38.00
C ASN A 198 -41.30 -3.89 36.98
N ARG A 199 -41.41 -3.60 35.68
CA ARG A 199 -40.47 -4.09 34.64
C ARG A 199 -39.00 -3.87 35.00
N TRP A 200 -38.66 -2.68 35.49
CA TRP A 200 -37.28 -2.32 35.80
C TRP A 200 -36.72 -3.08 37.00
N SER A 201 -37.57 -3.38 37.99
CA SER A 201 -37.22 -4.25 39.13
C SER A 201 -36.98 -5.69 38.70
N GLN A 202 -37.76 -6.21 37.75
CA GLN A 202 -37.55 -7.56 37.20
C GLN A 202 -36.28 -7.64 36.34
N ILE A 203 -35.97 -6.57 35.60
CA ILE A 203 -34.72 -6.46 34.83
C ILE A 203 -33.51 -6.36 35.78
N SER A 204 -33.59 -5.63 36.89
CA SER A 204 -32.49 -5.55 37.87
C SER A 204 -32.20 -6.89 38.52
N GLU A 205 -33.24 -7.60 38.95
CA GLU A 205 -33.14 -8.95 39.54
C GLU A 205 -32.50 -9.92 38.54
N TYR A 206 -32.97 -9.90 37.29
CA TYR A 206 -32.45 -10.77 36.23
C TYR A 206 -30.98 -10.49 35.92
N VAL A 207 -30.60 -9.21 35.80
CA VAL A 207 -29.21 -8.81 35.54
C VAL A 207 -28.32 -9.18 36.74
N ALA A 208 -28.79 -9.05 37.97
CA ALA A 208 -28.04 -9.48 39.15
C ALA A 208 -27.76 -10.98 39.15
N GLN A 209 -28.80 -11.80 38.87
CA GLN A 209 -28.69 -13.26 38.82
C GLN A 209 -27.80 -13.77 37.69
N HIS A 210 -27.76 -13.08 36.53
CA HIS A 210 -27.04 -13.55 35.34
C HIS A 210 -25.67 -12.89 35.12
N SER A 211 -25.36 -11.80 35.83
CA SER A 211 -24.06 -11.12 35.74
C SER A 211 -23.22 -11.19 37.02
N GLY A 212 -23.71 -11.83 38.09
CA GLY A 212 -22.98 -12.03 39.35
C GLY A 212 -22.72 -10.74 40.15
N ASN A 213 -23.47 -9.67 39.86
CA ASN A 213 -23.32 -8.35 40.47
C ASN A 213 -24.52 -8.01 41.34
N PRO A 214 -24.37 -7.11 42.33
CA PRO A 214 -25.49 -6.70 43.18
C PRO A 214 -26.61 -6.02 42.36
N PRO A 215 -27.88 -6.19 42.75
CA PRO A 215 -29.01 -5.59 42.06
C PRO A 215 -28.91 -4.06 42.09
N ARG A 216 -29.02 -3.45 40.90
CA ARG A 216 -29.03 -1.99 40.77
C ARG A 216 -30.42 -1.43 40.93
N THR A 217 -30.50 -0.16 41.34
CA THR A 217 -31.77 0.54 41.49
C THR A 217 -32.43 0.76 40.12
N SER A 218 -33.77 0.81 40.11
CA SER A 218 -34.59 1.02 38.91
C SER A 218 -34.18 2.28 38.13
N GLU A 219 -33.74 3.33 38.83
CA GLU A 219 -33.37 4.61 38.26
C GLU A 219 -32.05 4.56 37.47
N GLU A 220 -31.05 3.81 37.95
CA GLU A 220 -29.78 3.62 37.25
C GLU A 220 -29.94 2.84 35.95
N LEU A 221 -30.85 1.86 35.93
CA LEU A 221 -31.14 1.07 34.73
C LEU A 221 -31.93 1.84 33.69
N ILE A 222 -32.87 2.69 34.12
CA ILE A 222 -33.57 3.62 33.23
C ILE A 222 -32.56 4.60 32.61
N LYS A 223 -31.64 5.15 33.41
CA LYS A 223 -30.59 6.05 32.92
C LYS A 223 -29.65 5.36 31.92
N LYS A 224 -29.16 4.16 32.25
CA LYS A 224 -28.28 3.37 31.37
C LYS A 224 -29.00 2.89 30.10
N SER A 225 -30.29 2.53 30.18
CA SER A 225 -31.13 2.24 29.01
C SER A 225 -31.25 3.44 28.09
N LYS A 226 -31.51 4.63 28.65
CA LYS A 226 -31.62 5.87 27.88
C LYS A 226 -30.29 6.29 27.26
N GLU A 227 -29.17 6.03 27.93
CA GLU A 227 -27.82 6.28 27.42
C GLU A 227 -27.44 5.33 26.27
N VAL A 228 -27.71 4.03 26.42
CA VAL A 228 -27.51 3.03 25.35
C VAL A 228 -28.42 3.31 24.15
N GLN A 229 -29.67 3.70 24.39
CA GLN A 229 -30.62 4.05 23.35
C GLN A 229 -30.25 5.37 22.65
N ARG A 230 -29.78 6.37 23.41
CA ARG A 230 -29.25 7.64 22.86
C ARG A 230 -27.96 7.42 22.05
N GLY A 231 -27.08 6.52 22.49
CA GLY A 231 -25.88 6.12 21.75
C GLY A 231 -26.18 5.35 20.46
N ALA A 232 -27.27 4.57 20.43
CA ALA A 232 -27.75 3.90 19.21
C ALA A 232 -28.44 4.85 18.22
N ILE A 233 -29.00 5.97 18.71
CA ILE A 233 -29.61 7.03 17.89
C ILE A 233 -28.53 8.03 17.40
N ALA A 234 -27.34 8.06 18.01
CA ALA A 234 -26.22 8.90 17.62
C ALA A 234 -25.38 8.36 16.45
N LEU A 235 -25.88 7.37 15.71
CA LEU A 235 -25.35 7.01 14.40
C LEU A 235 -25.97 7.93 13.35
N ASP A 236 -25.16 8.47 12.44
CA ASP A 236 -25.60 9.43 11.44
C ASP A 236 -26.77 8.90 10.61
N GLU A 237 -27.68 9.81 10.26
CA GLU A 237 -28.97 9.53 9.62
C GLU A 237 -28.84 8.73 8.30
N GLU A 238 -27.68 8.84 7.64
CA GLU A 238 -27.33 8.06 6.44
C GLU A 238 -27.07 6.57 6.70
N ASP A 239 -26.46 6.22 7.83
CA ASP A 239 -26.14 4.83 8.18
C ASP A 239 -27.40 4.06 8.56
N VAL A 240 -28.36 4.74 9.22
CA VAL A 240 -29.69 4.20 9.52
C VAL A 240 -30.47 3.93 8.23
N ARG A 241 -30.40 4.82 7.23
CA ARG A 241 -31.04 4.62 5.91
C ARG A 241 -30.41 3.45 5.14
N LYS A 242 -29.07 3.32 5.17
CA LYS A 242 -28.36 2.18 4.57
C LYS A 242 -28.77 0.84 5.18
N LEU A 243 -28.89 0.77 6.50
CA LEU A 243 -29.30 -0.44 7.21
C LEU A 243 -30.78 -0.79 6.97
N GLN A 244 -31.65 0.21 6.81
CA GLN A 244 -33.05 -0.02 6.44
C GLN A 244 -33.22 -0.52 5.00
N LEU A 245 -32.38 -0.07 4.06
CA LEU A 245 -32.35 -0.56 2.68
C LEU A 245 -31.85 -2.01 2.60
N LEU A 246 -30.80 -2.35 3.35
CA LEU A 246 -30.30 -3.74 3.46
C LEU A 246 -31.33 -4.69 4.05
N LYS A 247 -32.13 -4.22 5.03
CA LYS A 247 -33.19 -5.02 5.66
C LYS A 247 -34.41 -5.25 4.75
N LYS A 248 -34.66 -4.38 3.78
CA LYS A 248 -35.75 -4.56 2.79
C LYS A 248 -35.40 -5.53 1.67
N HIS A 249 -34.12 -5.85 1.46
CA HIS A 249 -33.68 -6.77 0.40
C HIS A 249 -33.24 -8.15 0.92
N SER A 250 -33.31 -8.41 2.23
CA SER A 250 -32.96 -9.71 2.82
C SER A 250 -34.14 -10.67 2.98
N ASP A 251 -35.36 -10.29 2.57
CA ASP A 251 -36.56 -11.10 2.79
C ASP A 251 -37.36 -11.35 1.51
N THR A 252 -36.82 -12.23 0.67
CA THR A 252 -37.57 -12.93 -0.39
C THR A 252 -37.55 -14.43 -0.13
N ARG A 253 -38.06 -14.85 1.03
CA ARG A 253 -38.40 -16.25 1.30
C ARG A 253 -39.85 -16.32 1.79
N ILE A 254 -40.76 -16.16 0.84
CA ILE A 254 -42.17 -16.55 0.99
C ILE A 254 -42.18 -18.08 0.99
N THR A 255 -42.42 -18.69 2.16
CA THR A 255 -42.94 -20.05 2.27
C THR A 255 -44.41 -19.94 2.63
N GLU A 256 -45.26 -20.39 1.71
CA GLU A 256 -46.71 -20.47 1.84
C GLU A 256 -47.10 -21.57 2.83
N GLU A 257 -47.84 -21.23 3.88
CA GLU A 257 -48.84 -22.13 4.49
C GLU A 257 -50.05 -21.31 4.96
N PRO A 258 -51.29 -21.70 4.59
CA PRO A 258 -52.48 -20.89 4.83
C PRO A 258 -52.94 -20.99 6.29
N SER A 259 -52.95 -19.85 6.99
CA SER A 259 -53.52 -19.70 8.33
C SER A 259 -55.05 -19.68 8.26
N ILE A 260 -55.66 -20.75 8.76
CA ILE A 260 -57.09 -20.85 9.06
C ILE A 260 -57.44 -19.84 10.17
N ARG A 261 -58.41 -18.96 9.88
CA ARG A 261 -59.03 -18.08 10.88
C ARG A 261 -60.21 -18.81 11.52
N GLU A 262 -60.06 -19.27 12.75
CA GLU A 262 -61.20 -19.52 13.63
C GLU A 262 -61.59 -18.21 14.31
N ALA A 263 -62.70 -17.63 13.86
CA ALA A 263 -63.36 -16.53 14.53
C ALA A 263 -64.49 -17.09 15.40
N THR A 264 -64.26 -17.15 16.71
CA THR A 264 -65.34 -17.28 17.69
C THR A 264 -66.03 -15.92 17.84
N ILE A 265 -67.18 -15.77 17.20
CA ILE A 265 -68.13 -14.69 17.49
C ILE A 265 -69.33 -15.34 18.18
N ASN A 266 -69.45 -15.10 19.49
CA ASN A 266 -70.71 -15.31 20.21
C ASN A 266 -71.63 -14.13 19.89
N TYR A 267 -72.79 -14.41 19.29
CA TYR A 267 -74.00 -13.63 19.47
C TYR A 267 -75.18 -14.59 19.54
N ASP A 268 -75.90 -14.49 20.65
CA ASP A 268 -77.23 -15.07 20.85
C ASP A 268 -78.25 -14.57 19.81
N ASP A 269 -79.36 -15.30 19.71
CA ASP A 269 -80.68 -14.97 19.10
C ASP A 269 -81.01 -15.65 17.75
N PRO A 270 -82.28 -16.05 17.47
CA PRO A 270 -82.61 -17.45 17.30
C PRO A 270 -83.20 -17.76 15.91
N THR A 271 -83.29 -19.06 15.60
CA THR A 271 -84.25 -19.73 14.69
C THR A 271 -84.83 -18.93 13.51
N ARG A 272 -84.66 -19.43 12.27
CA ARG A 272 -85.69 -20.21 11.54
C ARG A 272 -85.32 -20.43 10.05
N LEU A 273 -85.41 -21.70 9.64
CA LEU A 273 -85.84 -22.25 8.33
C LEU A 273 -85.08 -21.98 7.00
N THR A 274 -84.58 -23.11 6.46
CA THR A 274 -84.87 -23.71 5.13
C THR A 274 -84.43 -23.04 3.83
N THR A 275 -83.46 -23.71 3.19
CA THR A 275 -83.44 -24.32 1.83
C THR A 275 -83.67 -23.49 0.56
N GLU A 276 -82.82 -23.80 -0.45
CA GLU A 276 -83.04 -23.72 -1.92
C GLU A 276 -82.86 -22.33 -2.59
N THR A 277 -82.37 -22.14 -3.83
CA THR A 277 -81.79 -22.98 -4.89
C THR A 277 -81.24 -22.07 -6.01
N LYS A 278 -80.13 -22.49 -6.66
CA LYS A 278 -79.59 -22.24 -8.02
C LYS A 278 -79.86 -20.92 -8.78
N THR A 279 -78.81 -20.46 -9.49
CA THR A 279 -78.77 -20.33 -10.98
C THR A 279 -77.32 -20.01 -11.41
N ILE A 280 -76.62 -20.85 -12.20
CA ILE A 280 -76.58 -21.01 -13.69
C ILE A 280 -75.48 -20.14 -14.36
N THR A 281 -74.44 -20.84 -14.90
CA THR A 281 -73.59 -20.62 -16.12
C THR A 281 -72.94 -19.25 -16.42
N SER A 282 -71.80 -19.11 -17.10
CA SER A 282 -70.86 -19.98 -17.83
C SER A 282 -69.67 -19.11 -18.33
N GLU A 283 -68.71 -19.77 -19.01
CA GLU A 283 -67.75 -19.22 -19.99
C GLU A 283 -66.50 -18.48 -19.46
N SER A 284 -65.28 -18.67 -19.98
CA SER A 284 -64.76 -19.60 -20.99
C SER A 284 -63.22 -19.49 -21.02
N SER A 285 -62.54 -20.66 -21.11
CA SER A 285 -61.25 -20.92 -21.81
C SER A 285 -59.97 -20.16 -21.36
N LYS A 286 -58.75 -20.71 -21.39
CA LYS A 286 -58.16 -21.85 -22.12
C LYS A 286 -56.86 -22.28 -21.41
N ALA A 287 -56.73 -23.57 -21.15
CA ALA A 287 -55.53 -24.22 -20.62
C ALA A 287 -54.54 -24.60 -21.74
N LYS A 288 -53.23 -24.68 -21.45
CA LYS A 288 -52.40 -25.89 -21.61
C LYS A 288 -50.94 -25.72 -21.16
N SER A 289 -50.52 -26.59 -20.24
CA SER A 289 -49.13 -27.06 -19.99
C SER A 289 -48.65 -27.98 -21.16
N PRO A 290 -47.58 -28.81 -21.08
CA PRO A 290 -46.37 -28.88 -20.24
C PRO A 290 -45.05 -29.26 -21.02
N SER A 291 -43.97 -29.46 -20.26
CA SER A 291 -42.93 -30.52 -20.35
C SER A 291 -41.73 -30.50 -21.33
N SER A 292 -40.59 -30.85 -20.70
CA SER A 292 -39.50 -31.79 -21.09
C SER A 292 -38.38 -31.41 -22.08
N ASP A 293 -37.15 -31.46 -21.52
CA ASP A 293 -35.91 -32.12 -21.98
C ASP A 293 -35.26 -31.85 -23.35
N LYS A 294 -33.99 -31.37 -23.27
CA LYS A 294 -32.75 -31.60 -24.06
C LYS A 294 -32.88 -31.82 -25.59
N PRO A 295 -32.11 -31.14 -26.48
CA PRO A 295 -30.72 -31.59 -26.79
C PRO A 295 -29.70 -30.56 -27.38
N THR A 296 -28.45 -31.02 -27.35
CA THR A 296 -27.25 -30.86 -28.21
C THR A 296 -27.21 -29.97 -29.49
N CYS A 297 -26.04 -29.30 -29.66
CA CYS A 297 -25.10 -29.31 -30.83
C CYS A 297 -25.20 -28.35 -32.05
N LYS A 298 -24.02 -27.72 -32.31
CA LYS A 298 -23.32 -27.40 -33.59
C LYS A 298 -23.80 -26.28 -34.52
N LYS A 299 -22.83 -25.44 -34.91
CA LYS A 299 -22.27 -25.17 -36.28
C LYS A 299 -21.29 -23.97 -36.14
N ASN A 300 -19.98 -24.01 -36.40
CA ASN A 300 -19.20 -24.19 -37.66
C ASN A 300 -19.74 -23.31 -38.80
N ASN A 301 -18.98 -22.55 -39.61
CA ASN A 301 -17.57 -22.59 -39.98
C ASN A 301 -17.20 -21.40 -40.90
N ALA A 302 -15.88 -21.20 -41.11
CA ALA A 302 -15.19 -20.81 -42.35
C ALA A 302 -15.31 -19.35 -42.86
N ALA A 303 -14.32 -18.70 -43.49
CA ALA A 303 -12.96 -19.03 -43.98
C ALA A 303 -12.20 -17.71 -44.25
N ASP A 304 -10.87 -17.67 -44.23
CA ASP A 304 -10.00 -17.76 -45.42
C ASP A 304 -8.51 -17.49 -45.08
N ASN A 305 -7.62 -18.14 -45.83
CA ASN A 305 -6.16 -18.29 -45.66
C ASN A 305 -5.35 -17.36 -46.59
N THR A 306 -4.03 -17.27 -46.32
CA THR A 306 -2.85 -17.34 -47.26
C THR A 306 -1.69 -16.52 -46.67
N ILE A 307 -0.69 -17.10 -45.99
CA ILE A 307 0.60 -17.70 -46.42
C ILE A 307 1.52 -16.75 -47.18
N ASP A 308 2.68 -16.42 -46.57
CA ASP A 308 3.99 -16.46 -47.22
C ASP A 308 5.09 -16.82 -46.20
N ASN A 309 6.06 -17.60 -46.65
CA ASN A 309 7.00 -18.41 -45.88
C ASN A 309 8.45 -18.06 -46.29
N ALA A 310 9.43 -18.51 -45.48
CA ALA A 310 10.89 -18.66 -45.72
C ALA A 310 11.79 -17.71 -44.89
N ALA A 311 12.41 -18.12 -43.79
CA ALA A 311 13.49 -19.12 -43.56
C ALA A 311 14.91 -18.50 -43.55
N ASN A 312 15.56 -18.45 -42.37
CA ASN A 312 16.75 -19.27 -42.11
C ASN A 312 17.25 -19.25 -40.64
N ASN A 313 17.66 -20.45 -40.21
CA ASN A 313 18.34 -20.92 -38.99
C ASN A 313 19.69 -20.19 -38.72
N THR A 314 20.41 -20.24 -37.58
CA THR A 314 20.51 -21.18 -36.44
C THR A 314 21.32 -20.53 -35.29
N LYS A 315 21.01 -20.93 -34.04
CA LYS A 315 21.84 -21.11 -32.80
C LYS A 315 23.26 -20.51 -32.75
N ASP A 316 23.69 -19.82 -31.69
CA ASP A 316 24.08 -20.41 -30.39
C ASP A 316 24.19 -19.39 -29.23
N ALA A 317 24.19 -19.93 -27.99
CA ALA A 317 24.73 -19.39 -26.73
C ALA A 317 23.83 -18.54 -25.79
N ALA A 318 23.14 -19.26 -24.91
CA ALA A 318 22.87 -19.04 -23.48
C ALA A 318 23.20 -17.66 -22.83
N GLY A 319 22.18 -17.03 -22.21
CA GLY A 319 22.39 -16.07 -21.12
C GLY A 319 21.23 -15.12 -20.79
N SER A 320 20.53 -15.37 -19.66
CA SER A 320 19.82 -14.42 -18.80
C SER A 320 18.48 -13.78 -19.27
N ALA A 321 17.37 -14.33 -18.76
CA ALA A 321 15.99 -13.94 -19.06
C ALA A 321 15.38 -12.93 -18.05
N SER A 322 16.06 -11.82 -17.74
CA SER A 322 15.55 -10.83 -16.77
C SER A 322 15.59 -9.36 -17.20
N ASP A 323 15.97 -9.03 -18.44
CA ASP A 323 16.11 -7.63 -18.89
C ASP A 323 15.18 -7.21 -20.05
N ALA A 324 14.38 -8.13 -20.59
CA ALA A 324 13.52 -7.88 -21.77
C ALA A 324 12.19 -7.15 -21.47
N SER A 325 11.81 -6.95 -20.19
CA SER A 325 10.51 -6.34 -19.83
C SER A 325 10.51 -4.81 -19.77
N ASN A 326 11.67 -4.16 -19.95
CA ASN A 326 11.83 -2.72 -19.77
C ASN A 326 11.86 -1.92 -21.08
N GLN A 327 11.76 -2.57 -22.24
CA GLN A 327 11.93 -1.96 -23.58
C GLN A 327 10.67 -1.85 -24.44
N SER A 328 9.49 -2.25 -23.96
CA SER A 328 8.24 -2.24 -24.76
C SER A 328 7.20 -1.21 -24.27
N TRP A 329 7.60 0.05 -24.10
CA TRP A 329 6.67 1.17 -23.85
C TRP A 329 6.49 1.99 -25.13
N SER A 330 5.28 1.99 -25.69
CA SER A 330 4.96 2.88 -26.81
C SER A 330 4.78 4.34 -26.33
N ALA A 331 4.94 5.30 -27.22
CA ALA A 331 4.70 6.71 -26.90
C ALA A 331 3.25 6.98 -26.42
N SER A 332 2.29 6.24 -26.97
CA SER A 332 0.89 6.30 -26.54
C SER A 332 0.73 5.81 -25.09
N GLN A 333 1.29 4.65 -24.75
CA GLN A 333 1.24 4.09 -23.38
C GLN A 333 1.94 4.99 -22.36
N GLN A 334 3.06 5.62 -22.75
CA GLN A 334 3.76 6.57 -21.90
C GLN A 334 2.90 7.80 -21.60
N THR A 335 2.23 8.35 -22.62
CA THR A 335 1.32 9.50 -22.47
C THR A 335 0.12 9.15 -21.59
N GLN A 336 -0.46 7.95 -21.77
CA GLN A 336 -1.55 7.44 -20.93
C GLN A 336 -1.12 7.31 -19.45
N LEU A 337 0.07 6.76 -19.19
CA LEU A 337 0.61 6.64 -17.83
C LEU A 337 0.81 8.02 -17.18
N GLU A 338 1.36 8.98 -17.91
CA GLU A 338 1.60 10.34 -17.40
C GLU A 338 0.28 11.06 -17.08
N ARG A 339 -0.72 10.95 -17.97
CA ARG A 339 -2.07 11.48 -17.73
C ARG A 339 -2.71 10.86 -16.49
N ALA A 340 -2.67 9.53 -16.37
CA ALA A 340 -3.22 8.82 -15.22
C ALA A 340 -2.49 9.18 -13.91
N LEU A 341 -1.18 9.45 -13.95
CA LEU A 341 -0.43 9.89 -12.77
C LEU A 341 -0.76 11.32 -12.33
N GLN A 342 -1.20 12.17 -13.25
CA GLN A 342 -1.71 13.52 -12.96
C GLN A 342 -3.12 13.46 -12.38
N GLU A 343 -4.00 12.64 -12.98
CA GLU A 343 -5.38 12.44 -12.55
C GLU A 343 -5.46 11.80 -11.16
N TYR A 344 -4.59 10.82 -10.89
CA TYR A 344 -4.46 10.18 -9.60
C TYR A 344 -3.12 10.57 -8.96
N PRO A 345 -3.05 11.64 -8.15
CA PRO A 345 -1.83 12.06 -7.48
C PRO A 345 -1.48 11.14 -6.29
N LYS A 346 -0.30 11.33 -5.68
CA LYS A 346 0.18 10.49 -4.55
C LYS A 346 -0.73 10.53 -3.32
N ASN A 347 -1.48 11.61 -3.15
CA ASN A 347 -2.41 11.84 -2.05
C ASN A 347 -3.87 11.60 -2.44
N TYR A 348 -4.12 10.85 -3.52
CA TYR A 348 -5.47 10.51 -3.97
C TYR A 348 -6.27 9.82 -2.85
N LYS A 349 -7.42 10.40 -2.49
CA LYS A 349 -8.35 9.90 -1.46
C LYS A 349 -9.64 9.40 -2.12
N GLY A 350 -9.57 8.26 -2.80
CA GLY A 350 -10.74 7.57 -3.36
C GLY A 350 -10.86 6.15 -2.82
N THR A 351 -12.02 5.52 -3.05
CA THR A 351 -12.34 4.17 -2.54
C THR A 351 -11.52 3.06 -3.22
N ALA A 352 -11.01 3.29 -4.43
CA ALA A 352 -10.20 2.34 -5.18
C ALA A 352 -8.69 2.68 -5.11
N ASP A 353 -7.82 1.66 -5.10
CA ASP A 353 -6.36 1.85 -5.10
C ASP A 353 -5.96 2.62 -6.37
N ARG A 354 -5.26 3.74 -6.16
CA ARG A 354 -4.67 4.61 -7.19
C ARG A 354 -4.03 3.80 -8.31
N TRP A 355 -3.28 2.76 -7.96
CA TRP A 355 -2.54 1.99 -8.95
C TRP A 355 -3.41 1.07 -9.81
N ASP A 356 -4.59 0.69 -9.33
CA ASP A 356 -5.56 -0.06 -10.14
C ASP A 356 -6.24 0.86 -11.16
N LEU A 357 -6.55 2.10 -10.77
CA LEU A 357 -7.06 3.13 -11.67
C LEU A 357 -6.04 3.52 -12.74
N ILE A 358 -4.76 3.63 -12.36
CA ILE A 358 -3.67 3.89 -13.32
C ILE A 358 -3.51 2.72 -14.30
N ALA A 359 -3.56 1.47 -13.83
CA ALA A 359 -3.45 0.31 -14.71
C ALA A 359 -4.66 0.18 -15.66
N ALA A 360 -5.86 0.54 -15.21
CA ALA A 360 -7.06 0.57 -16.06
C ALA A 360 -6.97 1.62 -17.17
N ALA A 361 -6.24 2.73 -16.94
CA ALA A 361 -6.06 3.81 -17.91
C ALA A 361 -4.92 3.56 -18.92
N VAL A 362 -4.06 2.56 -18.70
CA VAL A 362 -2.92 2.24 -19.59
C VAL A 362 -3.17 0.93 -20.31
N GLU A 363 -3.38 1.01 -21.62
CA GLU A 363 -3.75 -0.15 -22.43
C GLU A 363 -2.67 -1.24 -22.44
N GLY A 364 -3.07 -2.46 -22.06
CA GLY A 364 -2.23 -3.65 -22.13
C GLY A 364 -1.08 -3.69 -21.13
N LYS A 365 -1.08 -2.81 -20.11
CA LYS A 365 -0.08 -2.81 -19.03
C LYS A 365 -0.71 -3.12 -17.69
N THR A 366 -0.01 -3.92 -16.90
CA THR A 366 -0.42 -4.29 -15.55
C THR A 366 0.01 -3.23 -14.53
N LYS A 367 -0.64 -3.27 -13.37
CA LYS A 367 -0.28 -2.50 -12.17
C LYS A 367 1.21 -2.60 -11.82
N LYS A 368 1.79 -3.79 -11.95
CA LYS A 368 3.21 -4.05 -11.63
C LYS A 368 4.14 -3.34 -12.61
N GLU A 369 3.80 -3.36 -13.90
CA GLU A 369 4.58 -2.70 -14.95
C GLU A 369 4.50 -1.17 -14.86
N CYS A 370 3.32 -0.62 -14.57
CA CYS A 370 3.14 0.82 -14.34
C CYS A 370 4.01 1.30 -13.16
N ARG A 371 4.01 0.56 -12.04
CA ARG A 371 4.85 0.86 -10.86
C ARG A 371 6.35 0.78 -11.19
N ALA A 372 6.78 -0.26 -11.92
CA ALA A 372 8.17 -0.44 -12.33
C ALA A 372 8.64 0.70 -13.24
N ARG A 373 7.81 1.10 -14.21
CA ARG A 373 8.10 2.21 -15.11
C ARG A 373 8.23 3.54 -14.38
N VAL A 374 7.32 3.84 -13.45
CA VAL A 374 7.40 5.05 -12.62
C VAL A 374 8.67 5.07 -11.77
N LYS A 375 9.06 3.93 -11.18
CA LYS A 375 10.32 3.82 -10.44
C LYS A 375 11.53 4.13 -11.32
N TYR A 376 11.58 3.57 -12.53
CA TYR A 376 12.63 3.85 -13.50
C TYR A 376 12.71 5.34 -13.87
N LEU A 377 11.58 5.99 -14.15
CA LEU A 377 11.55 7.43 -14.47
C LEU A 377 12.04 8.30 -13.30
N VAL A 378 11.67 7.96 -12.07
CA VAL A 378 12.16 8.66 -10.86
C VAL A 378 13.66 8.49 -10.70
N GLU A 379 14.19 7.29 -10.96
CA GLU A 379 15.63 7.03 -10.94
C GLU A 379 16.37 7.83 -12.01
N GLN A 380 15.84 7.92 -13.23
CA GLN A 380 16.42 8.72 -14.32
C GLN A 380 16.41 10.22 -14.00
N VAL A 381 15.31 10.76 -13.44
CA VAL A 381 15.27 12.16 -12.99
C VAL A 381 16.27 12.42 -11.87
N LYS A 382 16.41 11.47 -10.93
CA LYS A 382 17.37 11.57 -9.84
C LYS A 382 18.82 11.47 -10.35
N ALA A 383 19.08 10.64 -11.34
CA ALA A 383 20.38 10.52 -12.00
C ALA A 383 20.71 11.81 -12.76
N ALA A 384 19.78 12.35 -13.56
CA ALA A 384 19.96 13.62 -14.26
C ALA A 384 20.22 14.79 -13.30
N LYS A 385 19.51 14.86 -12.17
CA LYS A 385 19.76 15.87 -11.12
C LYS A 385 21.11 15.72 -10.41
N ARG A 386 21.70 14.52 -10.38
CA ARG A 386 23.04 14.28 -9.85
C ARG A 386 24.15 14.63 -10.84
N VAL A 387 23.83 14.67 -12.13
CA VAL A 387 24.77 15.05 -13.20
C VAL A 387 24.74 16.57 -13.44
N SER A 388 23.60 17.22 -13.20
CA SER A 388 23.41 18.67 -13.34
C SER A 388 23.86 19.51 -12.14
N LYS A 389 24.39 18.90 -11.09
CA LYS A 389 24.86 19.55 -9.86
C LYS A 389 26.28 19.10 -9.58
#